data_AF-A0A4U2DVA4-F1
#
_entry.id   AF-A0A4U2DVA4-F1
#
_cell.length_a   1.000
_cell.length_b   1.000
_cell.length_c   1.000
_cell.angle_alpha   90.00
_cell.angle_beta   90.00
_cell.angle_gamma   90.00
#
_symmetry.space_group_name_H-M   'P 1'
#
loop_
_entity.id
_entity.type
_entity.pdbx_description
1 polymer ?
#
loop_
_entity_poly.entity_id
_entity_poly.type
_entity_poly.pdbx_seq_one_letter_code
_entity_poly.pdbx_strand_id
1 'polypeptide(L)'
;ELKYHISKAAMEGLGAARDKGIHMLLAHQSVADLRDCPADLNSDAVVGAVVENTKFKLVYKLQDPETAEWVAKMSGTILVDDETRSVETDATLSEIVDTKRTLRQAERY
;
A
#
# COMPACT_ATOMS: atom_id res chain seq x y z
N GLU A 1 11.99 -3.85 15.88
CA GLU A 1 11.74 -4.46 14.56
C GLU A 1 11.01 -5.78 14.78
N LEU A 2 9.81 -5.93 14.20
CA LEU A 2 8.90 -7.04 14.51
C LEU A 2 9.47 -8.40 14.10
N LYS A 3 10.24 -8.46 13.01
CA LYS A 3 10.85 -9.69 12.46
C LYS A 3 11.51 -10.56 13.52
N TYR A 4 12.28 -9.96 14.42
CA TYR A 4 13.01 -10.69 15.48
C TYR A 4 12.15 -11.16 16.64
N HIS A 5 10.90 -10.71 16.73
CA HIS A 5 9.95 -11.08 17.77
C HIS A 5 8.85 -12.02 17.26
N ILE A 6 8.90 -12.41 15.98
CA ILE A 6 7.95 -13.37 15.41
C ILE A 6 8.15 -14.72 16.10
N SER A 7 7.13 -15.12 16.84
CA SER A 7 7.05 -16.40 17.54
C SER A 7 5.58 -16.72 17.77
N LYS A 8 5.29 -18.00 18.04
CA LYS A 8 3.92 -18.44 18.32
C LYS A 8 3.29 -17.65 19.48
N ALA A 9 4.04 -17.49 20.57
CA ALA A 9 3.60 -16.71 21.73
C ALA A 9 3.32 -15.24 21.39
N ALA A 10 4.15 -14.61 20.54
CA ALA A 10 3.93 -13.23 20.11
C ALA A 10 2.68 -13.07 19.25
N MET A 11 2.39 -14.03 18.36
CA MET A 11 1.19 -13.98 17.50
C MET A 11 -0.10 -14.20 18.30
N GLU A 12 -0.11 -15.18 19.21
CA GLU A 12 -1.23 -15.39 20.14
C GLU A 12 -1.43 -14.18 21.07
N GLY A 13 -0.33 -13.62 21.57
CA GLY A 13 -0.34 -12.40 22.38
C GLY A 13 -0.89 -11.18 21.62
N LEU A 14 -0.56 -11.03 20.33
CA LEU A 14 -1.07 -9.95 19.49
C LEU A 14 -2.60 -10.04 19.30
N GLY A 15 -3.13 -11.25 19.11
CA GLY A 15 -4.57 -11.49 19.06
C GLY A 15 -5.26 -11.15 20.38
N ALA A 16 -4.72 -11.62 21.50
CA ALA A 16 -5.26 -11.30 22.82
C ALA A 16 -5.17 -9.80 23.17
N ALA A 17 -4.09 -9.13 22.76
CA ALA A 17 -3.89 -7.70 22.99
C ALA A 17 -4.98 -6.85 22.33
N ARG A 18 -5.41 -7.23 21.12
CA ARG A 18 -6.55 -6.62 20.42
C ARG A 18 -7.83 -6.72 21.25
N ASP A 19 -8.16 -7.90 21.76
CA ASP A 19 -9.38 -8.12 22.55
C ASP A 19 -9.37 -7.35 23.87
N LYS A 20 -8.18 -7.07 24.42
CA LYS A 20 -8.00 -6.28 25.65
C LYS A 20 -7.84 -4.78 25.41
N GLY A 21 -7.96 -4.30 24.17
CA GLY A 21 -7.85 -2.88 23.85
C GLY A 21 -6.45 -2.31 24.02
N ILE A 22 -5.41 -3.15 23.95
CA ILE A 22 -4.01 -2.71 24.05
C ILE A 22 -3.59 -2.08 22.72
N HIS A 23 -2.96 -0.91 22.79
CA HIS A 23 -2.37 -0.24 21.64
C HIS A 23 -0.91 -0.66 21.47
N MET A 24 -0.57 -1.21 20.31
CA MET A 24 0.79 -1.64 19.99
C MET A 24 1.25 -0.95 18.69
N LEU A 25 2.50 -0.51 18.69
CA LEU A 25 3.16 0.01 17.50
C LEU A 25 4.09 -1.07 16.97
N LEU A 26 3.78 -1.58 15.77
CA LEU A 26 4.54 -2.61 15.09
C LEU A 26 5.31 -1.98 13.93
N ALA A 27 6.58 -2.33 13.79
CA ALA A 27 7.44 -1.83 12.72
C ALA A 27 8.08 -3.01 11.97
N HIS A 28 7.90 -3.04 10.66
CA HIS A 28 8.52 -3.97 9.71
C HIS A 28 8.86 -3.21 8.42
N GLN A 29 9.89 -3.66 7.68
CA GLN A 29 10.36 -2.95 6.48
C GLN A 29 9.64 -3.40 5.22
N SER A 30 9.36 -4.70 5.11
CA SER A 30 8.65 -5.30 3.97
C SER A 30 7.61 -6.32 4.44
N VAL A 31 6.71 -6.73 3.54
CA VAL A 31 5.82 -7.87 3.81
C VAL A 31 6.61 -9.20 3.80
N ALA A 32 7.69 -9.27 3.01
CA ALA A 32 8.58 -10.43 2.99
C ALA A 32 9.21 -10.72 4.35
N ASP A 33 9.52 -9.69 5.14
CA ASP A 33 10.04 -9.87 6.51
C ASP A 33 9.04 -10.53 7.47
N LEU A 34 7.74 -10.40 7.20
CA LEU A 34 6.70 -11.09 7.97
C LEU A 34 6.54 -12.54 7.55
N ARG A 35 6.86 -12.86 6.28
CA ARG A 35 6.87 -14.22 5.75
C ARG A 35 8.09 -15.02 6.19
N ASP A 36 9.18 -14.34 6.56
CA ASP A 36 10.40 -14.93 7.11
C ASP A 36 10.19 -15.29 8.59
N CYS A 37 9.36 -16.32 8.83
CA CYS A 37 9.03 -16.83 10.15
C CYS A 37 9.64 -18.22 10.38
N PRO A 38 9.87 -18.62 11.65
CA PRO A 38 10.42 -19.95 11.93
C PRO A 38 9.44 -21.06 11.50
N ALA A 39 9.98 -22.26 11.25
CA ALA A 39 9.27 -23.36 10.58
C ALA A 39 8.02 -23.88 11.33
N ASP A 40 7.87 -23.50 12.60
CA ASP A 40 6.71 -23.80 13.44
C ASP A 40 5.51 -22.86 13.19
N LEU A 41 5.67 -21.80 12.38
CA LEU A 41 4.62 -20.86 12.02
C LEU A 41 4.29 -20.89 10.52
N ASN A 42 3.00 -20.70 10.23
CA ASN A 42 2.54 -20.44 8.87
C ASN A 42 2.73 -18.95 8.56
N SER A 43 3.51 -18.66 7.51
CA SER A 43 3.84 -17.31 7.05
C SER A 43 2.62 -16.47 6.68
N ASP A 44 1.62 -17.07 6.02
CA ASP A 44 0.39 -16.36 5.66
C ASP A 44 -0.44 -16.01 6.91
N ALA A 45 -0.44 -16.89 7.91
CA ALA A 45 -1.11 -16.62 9.18
C ALA A 45 -0.43 -15.47 9.95
N VAL A 46 0.90 -15.37 9.92
CA VAL A 46 1.65 -14.26 10.53
C VAL A 46 1.34 -12.94 9.83
N VAL A 47 1.35 -12.94 8.48
CA VAL A 47 1.00 -11.75 7.70
C VAL A 47 -0.43 -11.31 8.01
N GLY A 48 -1.40 -12.22 8.01
CA GLY A 48 -2.79 -11.93 8.38
C GLY A 48 -2.90 -11.38 9.80
N ALA A 49 -2.25 -12.01 10.77
CA ALA A 49 -2.28 -11.59 12.16
C ALA A 49 -1.67 -10.20 12.40
N VAL A 50 -0.66 -9.79 11.63
CA VAL A 50 -0.04 -8.47 11.79
C VAL A 50 -0.82 -7.43 10.99
N VAL A 51 -1.09 -7.71 9.72
CA VAL A 51 -1.69 -6.74 8.80
C VAL A 51 -3.17 -6.54 9.07
N GLU A 52 -3.96 -7.60 9.20
CA GLU A 52 -5.42 -7.46 9.34
C GLU A 52 -5.81 -6.93 10.72
N ASN A 53 -5.04 -7.27 11.76
CA ASN A 53 -5.30 -6.78 13.11
C ASN A 53 -4.89 -5.31 13.31
N THR A 54 -3.90 -4.81 12.56
CA THR A 54 -3.45 -3.42 12.66
C THR A 54 -4.33 -2.49 11.83
N LYS A 55 -5.32 -1.86 12.46
CA LYS A 55 -6.23 -0.94 11.74
C LYS A 55 -5.52 0.29 11.18
N PHE A 56 -4.57 0.83 11.92
CA PHE A 56 -3.79 1.98 11.51
C PHE A 56 -2.45 1.52 10.94
N LYS A 57 -2.12 2.00 9.74
CA LYS A 57 -0.86 1.70 9.06
C LYS A 57 -0.19 3.01 8.65
N LEU A 58 1.06 3.19 9.07
CA LEU A 58 1.92 4.28 8.61
C LEU A 58 2.93 3.68 7.64
N VAL A 59 2.86 4.10 6.38
CA VAL A 59 3.78 3.64 5.33
C VAL A 59 4.67 4.79 4.91
N TYR A 60 5.99 4.58 4.93
CA TYR A 60 6.96 5.60 4.58
C TYR A 60 8.05 5.02 3.67
N LYS A 61 8.20 5.61 2.48
CA LYS A 61 9.26 5.32 1.50
C LYS A 61 9.54 3.82 1.30
N LEU A 62 8.62 3.11 0.67
CA LEU A 62 8.82 1.71 0.31
C LEU A 62 9.91 1.58 -0.77
N GLN A 63 10.83 0.64 -0.55
CA GLN A 63 11.88 0.28 -1.53
C GLN A 63 11.49 -0.94 -2.36
N ASP A 64 10.72 -1.86 -1.76
CA ASP A 64 10.27 -3.08 -2.42
C ASP A 64 9.02 -2.81 -3.30
N PRO A 65 9.10 -3.04 -4.62
CA PRO A 65 7.98 -2.79 -5.52
C PRO A 65 6.75 -3.66 -5.21
N GLU A 66 6.95 -4.91 -4.77
CA GLU A 66 5.85 -5.83 -4.45
C GLU A 66 5.05 -5.31 -3.23
N THR A 67 5.77 -4.92 -2.17
CA THR A 67 5.15 -4.27 -1.00
C THR A 67 4.47 -2.96 -1.37
N ALA A 68 5.06 -2.16 -2.28
CA ALA A 68 4.46 -0.91 -2.74
C ALA A 68 3.15 -1.11 -3.48
N GLU A 69 3.11 -2.03 -4.45
CA GLU A 69 1.89 -2.38 -5.16
C GLU A 69 0.82 -2.95 -4.21
N TRP A 70 1.24 -3.75 -3.24
CA TRP A 70 0.33 -4.29 -2.23
C TRP A 70 -0.27 -3.20 -1.33
N VAL A 71 0.52 -2.24 -0.87
CA VAL A 71 0.00 -1.08 -0.12
C VAL A 71 -0.93 -0.23 -0.99
N ALA A 72 -0.56 0.02 -2.24
CA ALA A 72 -1.40 0.75 -3.19
C ALA A 72 -2.78 0.11 -3.38
N LYS A 73 -2.83 -1.23 -3.51
CA LYS A 73 -4.09 -1.97 -3.58
C LYS A 73 -4.90 -1.84 -2.29
N MET A 74 -4.25 -1.86 -1.12
CA MET A 74 -4.92 -1.70 0.17
C MET A 74 -5.45 -0.29 0.42
N SER A 75 -4.76 0.76 -0.04
CA SER A 75 -5.19 2.16 0.11
C SER A 75 -6.39 2.51 -0.77
N GLY A 76 -6.70 1.66 -1.76
CA GLY A 76 -7.73 1.89 -2.75
C GLY A 76 -7.27 2.83 -3.86
N THR A 77 -8.02 2.86 -4.94
CA THR A 77 -7.81 3.77 -6.06
C THR A 77 -8.74 4.97 -5.95
N ILE A 78 -8.24 6.13 -6.35
CA ILE A 78 -9.07 7.32 -6.54
C ILE A 78 -9.28 7.54 -8.03
N LEU A 79 -10.53 7.81 -8.39
CA LEU A 79 -10.88 8.23 -9.74
C LEU A 79 -10.40 9.67 -9.94
N VAL A 80 -9.55 9.89 -10.92
CA VAL A 80 -9.06 11.21 -11.30
C VAL A 80 -9.49 11.47 -12.73
N ASP A 81 -10.20 12.58 -12.93
CA ASP A 81 -10.45 13.09 -14.28
C ASP A 81 -9.17 13.70 -14.83
N ASP A 82 -8.65 13.12 -15.90
CA ASP A 82 -7.48 13.62 -16.63
C ASP A 82 -7.96 14.47 -17.82
N GLU A 83 -7.72 15.78 -17.76
CA GLU A 83 -8.00 16.69 -18.86
C GLU A 83 -6.84 16.65 -19.87
N THR A 84 -7.07 16.05 -21.04
CA THR A 84 -6.10 16.13 -22.15
C THR A 84 -6.47 17.27 -23.09
N ARG A 85 -5.54 18.21 -23.31
CA ARG A 85 -5.65 19.27 -24.32
C ARG A 85 -4.70 18.99 -25.48
N SER A 86 -5.23 18.94 -26.70
CA SER A 86 -4.44 18.86 -27.93
C SER A 86 -4.08 20.26 -28.41
N VAL A 87 -2.80 20.50 -28.67
CA VAL A 87 -2.29 21.73 -29.28
C VAL A 87 -1.81 21.37 -30.68
N GLU A 88 -2.38 21.98 -31.70
CA GLU A 88 -1.92 21.86 -33.08
C GLU A 88 -1.08 23.08 -33.46
N THR A 89 -0.14 22.92 -34.37
CA THR A 89 0.73 24.01 -34.83
C THR A 89 0.37 24.37 -36.26
N ASP A 90 0.09 25.65 -36.50
CA ASP A 90 -0.25 26.14 -37.84
C ASP A 90 1.00 26.23 -38.75
N ALA A 91 0.81 26.42 -40.05
CA ALA A 91 1.87 26.55 -41.05
C ALA A 91 2.87 27.70 -40.77
N THR A 92 2.53 28.63 -39.87
CA THR A 92 3.38 29.72 -39.36
C THR A 92 4.05 29.39 -38.03
N LEU A 93 4.03 28.13 -37.59
CA LEU A 93 4.55 27.64 -36.31
C LEU A 93 3.90 28.27 -35.07
N SER A 94 2.71 28.85 -35.23
CA SER A 94 1.92 29.37 -34.10
C SER A 94 1.09 28.24 -33.48
N GLU A 95 1.14 28.09 -32.17
CA GLU A 95 0.32 27.13 -31.42
C GLU A 95 -1.15 27.55 -31.45
N ILE A 96 -2.00 26.73 -32.08
CA ILE A 96 -3.45 26.85 -32.01
C ILE A 96 -3.95 25.79 -31.03
N VAL A 97 -4.43 26.25 -29.88
CA VAL A 97 -5.06 25.39 -28.89
C VAL A 97 -6.47 25.03 -29.39
N ASP A 98 -6.72 23.76 -29.72
CA ASP A 98 -8.03 23.31 -30.16
C ASP A 98 -9.06 23.46 -29.02
N THR A 99 -10.29 23.87 -29.34
CA THR A 99 -11.35 24.16 -28.33
C THR A 99 -12.00 22.87 -27.79
N LYS A 100 -11.70 21.71 -28.40
CA LYS A 100 -12.21 20.42 -27.96
C LYS A 100 -11.50 19.96 -26.68
N ARG A 101 -12.29 19.73 -25.64
CA ARG A 101 -11.82 19.11 -24.38
C ARG A 101 -12.17 17.63 -24.40
N THR A 102 -11.16 16.78 -24.24
CA THR A 102 -11.36 15.34 -24.03
C THR A 102 -11.13 15.05 -22.56
N LEU A 103 -12.22 14.75 -21.84
CA LEU A 103 -12.19 14.29 -20.45
C LEU A 103 -11.98 12.78 -20.46
N ARG A 104 -10.89 12.29 -19.88
CA ARG A 104 -10.63 10.86 -19.71
C ARG A 104 -10.61 10.54 -18.22
N GLN A 105 -11.49 9.65 -17.79
CA GLN A 105 -11.38 9.07 -16.46
C GLN A 105 -10.18 8.12 -16.40
N ALA A 106 -9.29 8.36 -15.45
CA ALA A 106 -8.16 7.50 -15.17
C ALA A 106 -8.17 7.09 -13.70
N GLU A 107 -7.72 5.87 -13.43
CA GLU A 107 -7.50 5.38 -12.07
C GLU A 107 -6.04 5.64 -11.69
N ARG A 108 -5.81 6.24 -10.52
CA ARG A 108 -4.47 6.35 -9.91
C ARG A 108 -4.45 5.67 -8.55
N TYR A 109 -3.33 5.02 -8.26
CA TYR A 109 -2.95 4.41 -6.98
C TYR A 109 -1.90 5.26 -6.27
#